data_AF-A0A517QWY6-F1
#
_entry.id   AF-A0A517QWY6-F1
#
_cell.length_a   1.000
_cell.length_b   1.000
_cell.length_c   1.000
_cell.angle_alpha   90.00
_cell.angle_beta   90.00
_cell.angle_gamma   90.00
#
_symmetry.space_group_name_H-M   'P 1'
#
loop_
_entity.id
_entity.type
_entity.pdbx_description
1 polymer ?
#
loop_
_entity_poly.entity_id
_entity_poly.type
_entity_poly.pdbx_seq_one_letter_code
_entity_poly.pdbx_strand_id
1 'polypeptide(L)'
;MRALVVGIGQTQKEAAPRTPYASGAAEAIATALRTRDAGIAITRLIDHEATGDALCKAFGELSAGANGNEHGIVYFCGAARVVEHEIELLSADGRWIALAAGLRKLSDQPVTLFLDLTAADDADGLSGLPTTADAICVFSPKWVIAVADDGQSISHVSGVEQARIWSHHVAEAIVGDLSSVTDRTGSLTAKRFDSAIRSATKRSLREAFTSKRIQHPAVYQGNPKAKLLPPPGAVDSAESHGATIRLAVSRELSIRDLSGFARNYSVPQTWNRSGRQFLNECAAADLKNRIEEVTRRSRRAFRWKRQDVRTLDPIEGSASVVTPDFTFSVTCTPISSLSSGCICWQETVEEIAEPDLCLGEKFQGVFGANFHRLTMNLRESISVPELIDKIENEMPRSVQSLDYPPEADRCEFQLRGSKLTAGIDGSSISITAETEFSAAELMTALFEFQTALQA
;
A
#
# COMPACT_ATOMS: atom_id res chain seq x y z
N MET A 1 -3.37 10.37 -5.58
CA MET A 1 -1.89 10.53 -5.61
C MET A 1 -1.46 11.12 -6.94
N ARG A 2 -0.35 11.87 -6.95
CA ARG A 2 0.26 12.39 -8.18
C ARG A 2 1.77 12.15 -8.16
N ALA A 3 2.34 11.83 -9.31
CA ALA A 3 3.76 11.51 -9.42
C ALA A 3 4.42 12.31 -10.55
N LEU A 4 5.62 12.81 -10.27
CA LEU A 4 6.58 13.28 -11.26
C LEU A 4 7.71 12.25 -11.35
N VAL A 5 7.91 11.67 -12.53
CA VAL A 5 8.93 10.64 -12.76
C VAL A 5 9.88 11.11 -13.86
N VAL A 6 11.14 11.33 -13.47
CA VAL A 6 12.17 11.94 -14.32
C VAL A 6 13.36 11.01 -14.47
N GLY A 7 13.81 10.80 -15.70
CA GLY A 7 15.03 10.06 -16.02
C GLY A 7 15.83 10.77 -17.10
N ILE A 8 17.05 11.22 -16.77
CA ILE A 8 17.93 11.98 -17.67
C ILE A 8 19.26 11.24 -17.80
N GLY A 9 19.42 10.49 -18.89
CA GLY A 9 20.63 9.72 -19.14
C GLY A 9 21.74 10.52 -19.80
N GLN A 10 21.36 11.51 -20.60
CA GLN A 10 22.27 12.41 -21.31
C GLN A 10 21.73 13.85 -21.29
N THR A 11 22.63 14.82 -21.11
CA THR A 11 22.29 16.25 -21.19
C THR A 11 22.99 16.89 -22.38
N GLN A 12 22.51 18.05 -22.82
CA GLN A 12 23.14 18.87 -23.86
C GLN A 12 24.44 19.54 -23.38
N LYS A 13 24.67 19.59 -22.06
CA LYS A 13 25.89 20.15 -21.50
C LYS A 13 27.03 19.15 -21.66
N GLU A 14 27.94 19.41 -22.59
CA GLU A 14 29.02 18.47 -22.98
C GLU A 14 29.87 17.96 -21.80
N ALA A 15 30.02 18.75 -20.74
CA ALA A 15 30.82 18.39 -19.57
C ALA A 15 30.04 17.61 -18.49
N ALA A 16 28.72 17.43 -18.63
CA ALA A 16 27.94 16.75 -17.61
C ALA A 16 28.13 15.23 -17.68
N PRO A 17 28.22 14.55 -16.52
CA PRO A 17 28.34 13.10 -16.49
C PRO A 17 27.07 12.45 -17.03
N ARG A 18 27.26 11.35 -17.73
CA ARG A 18 26.14 10.49 -18.18
C ARG A 18 25.59 9.72 -16.98
N THR A 19 24.29 9.48 -16.99
CA THR A 19 23.62 8.63 -16.00
C THR A 19 23.04 7.40 -16.71
N PRO A 20 23.81 6.29 -16.82
CA PRO A 20 23.35 5.12 -17.55
C PRO A 20 22.04 4.57 -16.99
N TYR A 21 21.16 4.15 -17.89
CA TYR A 21 19.85 3.55 -17.60
C TYR A 21 18.86 4.45 -16.86
N ALA A 22 19.08 5.77 -16.77
CA ALA A 22 18.15 6.68 -16.12
C ALA A 22 16.72 6.61 -16.70
N SER A 23 16.62 6.60 -18.03
CA SER A 23 15.35 6.50 -18.76
C SER A 23 14.62 5.19 -18.47
N GLY A 24 15.35 4.07 -18.50
CA GLY A 24 14.80 2.75 -18.18
C GLY A 24 14.35 2.63 -16.72
N ALA A 25 15.12 3.22 -15.80
CA ALA A 25 14.77 3.25 -14.38
C ALA A 25 13.51 4.10 -14.12
N ALA A 26 13.40 5.26 -14.76
CA ALA A 26 12.19 6.09 -14.71
C ALA A 26 10.96 5.35 -15.26
N GLU A 27 11.11 4.61 -16.36
CA GLU A 27 10.03 3.78 -16.90
C GLU A 27 9.59 2.66 -15.95
N ALA A 28 10.55 1.98 -15.33
CA ALA A 28 10.27 0.93 -14.35
C ALA A 28 9.51 1.49 -13.14
N ILE A 29 9.91 2.66 -12.64
CA ILE A 29 9.22 3.33 -11.52
C ILE A 29 7.82 3.78 -11.91
N ALA A 30 7.65 4.40 -13.08
CA ALA A 30 6.32 4.78 -13.56
C ALA A 30 5.39 3.56 -13.71
N THR A 31 5.93 2.44 -14.18
CA THR A 31 5.19 1.17 -14.29
C THR A 31 4.83 0.63 -12.91
N ALA A 32 5.78 0.56 -11.98
CA ALA A 32 5.56 0.11 -10.61
C ALA A 32 4.49 0.96 -9.89
N LEU A 33 4.53 2.28 -10.05
CA LEU A 33 3.52 3.18 -9.49
C LEU A 33 2.12 2.91 -10.05
N ARG A 34 1.98 2.69 -11.37
CA ARG A 34 0.68 2.32 -11.98
C ARG A 34 0.19 0.94 -11.55
N THR A 35 1.10 -0.02 -11.39
CA THR A 35 0.76 -1.35 -10.87
C THR A 35 0.23 -1.25 -9.45
N ARG A 36 0.86 -0.42 -8.62
CA ARG A 36 0.43 -0.18 -7.24
C ARG A 36 -0.89 0.57 -7.17
N ASP A 37 -1.08 1.59 -8.00
CA ASP A 37 -2.31 2.39 -8.06
C ASP A 37 -2.61 2.77 -9.50
N ALA A 38 -3.62 2.13 -10.10
CA ALA A 38 -4.03 2.40 -11.47
C ALA A 38 -4.59 3.81 -11.68
N GLY A 39 -5.00 4.50 -10.59
CA GLY A 39 -5.55 5.85 -10.61
C GLY A 39 -4.50 6.95 -10.49
N ILE A 40 -3.22 6.63 -10.28
CA ILE A 40 -2.18 7.63 -10.07
C ILE A 40 -1.93 8.47 -11.33
N ALA A 41 -2.02 9.79 -11.19
CA ALA A 41 -1.67 10.71 -12.26
C ALA A 41 -0.13 10.86 -12.32
N ILE A 42 0.49 10.37 -13.40
CA ILE A 42 1.95 10.42 -13.59
C ILE A 42 2.32 11.39 -14.70
N THR A 43 3.06 12.44 -14.35
CA THR A 43 3.83 13.26 -15.30
C THR A 43 5.20 12.63 -15.48
N ARG A 44 5.55 12.29 -16.72
CA ARG A 44 6.82 11.65 -17.08
C ARG A 44 7.65 12.60 -17.93
N LEU A 45 8.93 12.74 -17.60
CA LEU A 45 9.89 13.52 -18.39
C LEU A 45 11.17 12.71 -18.58
N ILE A 46 11.42 12.27 -19.82
CA ILE A 46 12.53 11.37 -20.15
C ILE A 46 13.51 12.05 -21.11
N ASP A 47 14.79 12.03 -20.75
CA ASP A 47 15.90 12.59 -21.51
C ASP A 47 15.56 14.00 -22.02
N HIS A 48 15.57 14.21 -23.35
CA HIS A 48 15.33 15.50 -24.00
C HIS A 48 14.01 16.20 -23.62
N GLU A 49 13.02 15.47 -23.09
CA GLU A 49 11.76 16.06 -22.61
C GLU A 49 11.92 16.79 -21.27
N ALA A 50 12.91 16.40 -20.46
CA ALA A 50 13.16 16.92 -19.11
C ALA A 50 13.97 18.22 -19.13
N THR A 51 13.51 19.20 -19.92
CA THR A 51 14.08 20.55 -19.95
C THR A 51 13.81 21.28 -18.62
N GLY A 52 14.59 22.33 -18.32
CA GLY A 52 14.38 23.13 -17.12
C GLY A 52 12.97 23.72 -17.03
N ASP A 53 12.42 24.18 -18.16
CA ASP A 53 11.06 24.72 -18.21
C ASP A 53 9.99 23.63 -18.00
N ALA A 54 10.20 22.43 -18.57
CA ALA A 54 9.33 21.27 -18.35
C ALA A 54 9.35 20.80 -16.88
N LEU A 55 10.52 20.78 -16.24
CA LEU A 55 10.65 20.43 -14.82
C LEU A 55 9.94 21.46 -13.93
N CYS A 56 10.20 22.75 -14.13
CA CYS A 56 9.52 23.82 -13.40
C CYS A 56 8.00 23.74 -13.55
N LYS A 57 7.51 23.49 -14.78
CA LYS A 57 6.09 23.30 -15.06
C LYS A 57 5.54 22.08 -14.32
N ALA A 58 6.23 20.93 -14.38
CA ALA A 58 5.79 19.70 -13.74
C ALA A 58 5.76 19.82 -12.21
N PHE A 59 6.73 20.49 -11.58
CA PHE A 59 6.68 20.82 -10.16
C PHE A 59 5.49 21.73 -9.82
N GLY A 60 5.22 22.73 -10.68
CA GLY A 60 4.05 23.60 -10.55
C GLY A 60 2.73 22.83 -10.66
N GLU A 61 2.61 21.90 -11.60
CA GLU A 61 1.44 21.05 -11.78
C GLU A 61 1.24 20.09 -10.60
N LEU A 62 2.32 19.47 -10.11
CA LEU A 62 2.31 18.63 -8.91
C LEU A 62 1.75 19.41 -7.72
N SER A 63 2.15 20.67 -7.58
CA SER A 63 1.66 21.59 -6.54
C SER A 63 0.21 22.04 -6.73
N ALA A 64 -0.22 22.31 -7.97
CA ALA A 64 -1.48 23.00 -8.24
C ALA A 64 -2.73 22.13 -8.08
N GLY A 65 -2.63 20.83 -8.32
CA GLY A 65 -3.78 19.94 -8.17
C GLY A 65 -3.83 19.18 -6.85
N ALA A 66 -2.87 19.42 -5.95
CA ALA A 66 -2.90 18.80 -4.65
C ALA A 66 -3.88 19.54 -3.73
N ASN A 67 -5.10 19.02 -3.64
CA ASN A 67 -5.98 19.29 -2.50
C ASN A 67 -5.23 18.83 -1.25
N GLY A 68 -5.21 19.60 -0.15
CA GLY A 68 -4.20 19.53 0.94
C GLY A 68 -3.85 18.18 1.61
N ASN A 69 -4.46 17.08 1.21
CA ASN A 69 -4.14 15.72 1.64
C ASN A 69 -3.51 14.83 0.55
N GLU A 70 -3.45 15.27 -0.72
CA GLU A 70 -2.88 14.43 -1.78
C GLU A 70 -1.39 14.16 -1.56
N HIS A 71 -1.01 12.88 -1.64
CA HIS A 71 0.39 12.46 -1.58
C HIS A 71 1.09 12.72 -2.92
N GLY A 72 2.13 13.57 -2.88
CA GLY A 72 3.00 13.87 -4.01
C GLY A 72 4.22 12.94 -4.04
N ILE A 73 4.53 12.39 -5.21
CA ILE A 73 5.70 11.52 -5.41
C ILE A 73 6.61 12.16 -6.44
N VAL A 74 7.91 12.24 -6.16
CA VAL A 74 8.92 12.61 -7.14
C VAL A 74 9.96 11.51 -7.21
N TYR A 75 10.13 10.94 -8.39
CA TYR A 75 11.29 10.14 -8.70
C TYR A 75 12.20 10.93 -9.65
N PHE A 76 13.48 11.03 -9.31
CA PHE A 76 14.48 11.65 -10.17
C PHE A 76 15.70 10.76 -10.29
N CYS A 77 16.08 10.47 -11.53
CA CYS A 77 17.35 9.83 -11.87
C CYS A 77 18.12 10.68 -12.88
N GLY A 78 19.31 11.14 -12.50
CA GLY A 78 20.12 12.02 -13.33
C GLY A 78 21.26 12.68 -12.57
N ALA A 79 21.92 13.64 -13.21
CA ALA A 79 22.98 14.42 -12.60
C ALA A 79 22.42 15.46 -11.61
N ALA A 80 23.09 15.62 -10.48
CA ALA A 80 22.74 16.57 -9.43
C ALA A 80 23.99 17.09 -8.70
N ARG A 81 23.82 18.17 -7.95
CA ARG A 81 24.83 18.69 -7.03
C ARG A 81 24.19 19.29 -5.78
N VAL A 82 24.99 19.49 -4.75
CA VAL A 82 24.59 20.21 -3.53
C VAL A 82 25.33 21.55 -3.48
N VAL A 83 24.58 22.65 -3.41
CA VAL A 83 25.12 24.01 -3.33
C VAL A 83 24.41 24.74 -2.19
N GLU A 84 25.16 25.26 -1.22
CA GLU A 84 24.61 26.08 -0.12
C GLU A 84 23.40 25.47 0.61
N HIS A 85 23.43 24.16 0.87
CA HIS A 85 22.31 23.41 1.48
C HIS A 85 21.06 23.30 0.61
N GLU A 86 21.21 23.35 -0.71
CA GLU A 86 20.16 23.08 -1.68
C GLU A 86 20.58 21.91 -2.59
N ILE A 87 19.63 21.02 -2.92
CA ILE A 87 19.83 19.99 -3.94
C ILE A 87 19.43 20.59 -5.29
N GLU A 88 20.38 20.73 -6.20
CA GLU A 88 20.14 21.18 -7.57
C GLU A 88 20.14 20.00 -8.54
N LEU A 89 19.09 19.89 -9.35
CA LEU A 89 18.91 18.87 -10.36
C LEU A 89 19.31 19.41 -11.74
N LEU A 90 20.10 18.66 -12.49
CA LEU A 90 20.50 19.04 -13.85
C LEU A 90 19.44 18.60 -14.86
N SER A 91 18.83 19.57 -15.53
CA SER A 91 17.89 19.33 -16.64
C SER A 91 18.60 18.91 -17.93
N ALA A 92 17.84 18.38 -18.89
CA ALA A 92 18.36 17.88 -20.16
C ALA A 92 18.98 18.98 -21.04
N ASP A 93 18.47 20.21 -20.96
CA ASP A 93 19.03 21.40 -21.63
C ASP A 93 20.12 22.10 -20.80
N GLY A 94 20.59 21.47 -19.71
CA GLY A 94 21.76 21.90 -18.95
C GLY A 94 21.50 22.99 -17.90
N ARG A 95 20.24 23.31 -17.60
CA ARG A 95 19.86 24.24 -16.52
C ARG A 95 19.81 23.52 -15.17
N TRP A 96 20.21 24.23 -14.12
CA TRP A 96 20.12 23.77 -12.73
C TRP A 96 18.79 24.18 -12.12
N ILE A 97 18.09 23.23 -11.50
CA ILE A 97 16.78 23.44 -10.86
C ILE A 97 16.88 23.09 -9.38
N ALA A 98 16.66 24.08 -8.52
CA ALA A 98 16.62 23.91 -7.06
C ALA A 98 15.38 23.09 -6.65
N LEU A 99 15.59 21.94 -6.02
CA LEU A 99 14.55 20.98 -5.68
C LEU A 99 13.56 21.52 -4.66
N ALA A 100 14.03 22.12 -3.56
CA ALA A 100 13.17 22.66 -2.52
C ALA A 100 12.40 23.88 -3.02
N ALA A 101 13.02 24.71 -3.87
CA ALA A 101 12.33 25.83 -4.51
C ALA A 101 11.17 25.37 -5.41
N GLY A 102 11.38 24.32 -6.21
CA GLY A 102 10.34 23.74 -7.07
C GLY A 102 9.18 23.13 -6.27
N LEU A 103 9.47 22.54 -5.12
CA LEU A 103 8.49 21.86 -4.27
C LEU A 103 7.94 22.72 -3.12
N ARG A 104 8.33 24.00 -3.03
CA ARG A 104 8.00 24.87 -1.87
C ARG A 104 6.50 24.95 -1.58
N LYS A 105 5.65 24.86 -2.60
CA LYS A 105 4.18 24.91 -2.45
C LYS A 105 3.59 23.63 -1.84
N LEU A 106 4.38 22.56 -1.72
CA LEU A 106 4.02 21.26 -1.16
C LEU A 106 4.55 21.08 0.27
N SER A 107 5.11 22.12 0.92
CA SER A 107 5.74 22.00 2.25
C SER A 107 4.79 21.42 3.32
N ASP A 108 3.50 21.73 3.20
CA ASP A 108 2.47 21.27 4.14
C ASP A 108 1.82 19.93 3.73
N GLN A 109 2.29 19.31 2.65
CA GLN A 109 1.72 18.09 2.09
C GLN A 109 2.65 16.89 2.25
N PRO A 110 2.11 15.67 2.30
CA PRO A 110 2.94 14.48 2.26
C PRO A 110 3.63 14.36 0.89
N VAL A 111 4.97 14.41 0.90
CA VAL A 111 5.79 14.27 -0.30
C VAL A 111 6.80 13.16 -0.10
N THR A 112 6.98 12.33 -1.11
CA THR A 112 8.03 11.32 -1.14
C THR A 112 8.95 11.52 -2.32
N LEU A 113 10.24 11.68 -2.02
CA LEU A 113 11.30 11.89 -3.00
C LEU A 113 12.15 10.62 -3.09
N PHE A 114 12.24 10.03 -4.27
CA PHE A 114 13.15 8.94 -4.60
C PHE A 114 14.24 9.48 -5.51
N LEU A 115 15.46 9.62 -5.02
CA LEU A 115 16.56 10.31 -5.69
C LEU A 115 17.70 9.33 -6.03
N ASP A 116 17.84 8.97 -7.31
CA ASP A 116 18.96 8.18 -7.84
C ASP A 116 19.95 9.08 -8.57
N LEU A 117 20.77 9.77 -7.78
CA LEU A 117 21.60 10.89 -8.23
C LEU A 117 22.98 10.42 -8.71
N THR A 118 23.50 11.13 -9.70
CA THR A 118 24.92 11.10 -10.11
C THR A 118 25.53 12.47 -9.79
N ALA A 119 26.67 12.52 -9.10
CA ALA A 119 27.36 13.79 -8.86
C ALA A 119 27.74 14.41 -10.21
N ALA A 120 27.35 15.66 -10.45
CA ALA A 120 27.63 16.34 -11.72
C ALA A 120 29.03 16.95 -11.82
N ASP A 121 29.60 17.29 -10.68
CA ASP A 121 30.98 17.74 -10.53
C ASP A 121 31.85 16.54 -10.08
N ASP A 122 33.09 16.78 -9.64
CA ASP A 122 33.94 15.73 -9.07
C ASP A 122 33.24 14.96 -7.93
N ALA A 123 33.83 13.86 -7.44
CA ALA A 123 33.22 12.94 -6.47
C ALA A 123 32.58 13.62 -5.23
N ASP A 124 33.00 14.83 -4.88
CA ASP A 124 32.51 15.60 -3.74
C ASP A 124 31.18 16.34 -3.99
N GLY A 125 30.66 16.38 -5.22
CA GLY A 125 29.48 17.17 -5.61
C GLY A 125 28.18 16.81 -4.87
N LEU A 126 28.13 15.64 -4.20
CA LEU A 126 27.01 15.20 -3.37
C LEU A 126 27.38 15.00 -1.89
N SER A 127 28.59 15.35 -1.46
CA SER A 127 29.06 15.15 -0.07
C SER A 127 28.18 15.82 0.99
N GLY A 128 27.53 16.94 0.64
CA GLY A 128 26.59 17.67 1.50
C GLY A 128 25.16 17.13 1.50
N LEU A 129 24.88 16.04 0.76
CA LEU A 129 23.53 15.51 0.58
C LEU A 129 22.85 15.10 1.91
N PRO A 130 23.51 14.41 2.86
CA PRO A 130 22.87 13.99 4.10
C PRO A 130 22.38 15.18 4.92
N THR A 131 23.26 16.17 5.13
CA THR A 131 22.95 17.38 5.89
C THR A 131 21.83 18.18 5.23
N THR A 132 21.84 18.26 3.91
CA THR A 132 20.84 18.99 3.13
C THR A 132 19.47 18.28 3.17
N ALA A 133 19.45 16.96 2.98
CA ALA A 133 18.22 16.17 3.02
C ALA A 133 17.57 16.21 4.42
N ASP A 134 18.37 16.12 5.49
CA ASP A 134 17.90 16.29 6.86
C ASP A 134 17.31 17.69 7.08
N ALA A 135 18.01 18.74 6.64
CA ALA A 135 17.50 20.11 6.77
C ALA A 135 16.14 20.29 6.06
N ILE A 136 16.00 19.80 4.83
CA ILE A 136 14.73 19.83 4.09
C ILE A 136 13.63 19.11 4.88
N CYS A 137 13.92 17.93 5.44
CA CYS A 137 12.95 17.16 6.22
C CYS A 137 12.57 17.83 7.54
N VAL A 138 13.47 18.58 8.17
CA VAL A 138 13.17 19.40 9.35
C VAL A 138 12.19 20.53 8.99
N PHE A 139 12.38 21.19 7.84
CA PHE A 139 11.48 22.25 7.39
C PHE A 139 10.14 21.72 6.87
N SER A 140 10.11 20.50 6.33
CA SER A 140 8.91 19.86 5.80
C SER A 140 8.71 18.48 6.44
N PRO A 141 8.15 18.41 7.66
CA PRO A 141 8.12 17.18 8.46
C PRO A 141 7.27 16.05 7.85
N LYS A 142 6.42 16.35 6.88
CA LYS A 142 5.63 15.37 6.11
C LYS A 142 6.40 14.80 4.92
N TRP A 143 7.60 15.28 4.63
CA TRP A 143 8.40 14.80 3.53
C TRP A 143 9.26 13.61 3.96
N VAL A 144 9.44 12.69 3.03
CA VAL A 144 10.38 11.58 3.14
C VAL A 144 11.28 11.59 1.92
N ILE A 145 12.58 11.56 2.14
CA ILE A 145 13.59 11.59 1.08
C ILE A 145 14.38 10.28 1.14
N ALA A 146 14.25 9.45 0.12
CA ALA A 146 15.02 8.26 -0.08
C ALA A 146 16.07 8.49 -1.18
N VAL A 147 17.34 8.29 -0.87
CA VAL A 147 18.46 8.48 -1.80
C VAL A 147 19.13 7.15 -2.11
N ALA A 148 19.60 7.01 -3.35
CA ALA A 148 20.33 5.82 -3.79
C ALA A 148 21.69 5.69 -3.10
N ASP A 149 22.32 6.82 -2.77
CA ASP A 149 23.58 6.91 -2.04
C ASP A 149 23.58 8.18 -1.18
N ASP A 150 24.23 8.13 -0.03
CA ASP A 150 24.34 9.24 0.92
C ASP A 150 25.43 10.27 0.54
N GLY A 151 26.03 10.14 -0.65
CA GLY A 151 27.09 11.03 -1.13
C GLY A 151 28.49 10.64 -0.64
N GLN A 152 28.62 9.55 0.12
CA GLN A 152 29.94 8.98 0.48
C GLN A 152 30.42 7.96 -0.55
N SER A 153 29.56 7.53 -1.48
CA SER A 153 29.95 6.62 -2.56
C SER A 153 29.23 6.97 -3.87
N ILE A 154 28.91 5.98 -4.70
CA ILE A 154 28.25 6.19 -5.99
C ILE A 154 27.08 5.22 -6.13
N SER A 155 26.04 5.65 -6.83
CA SER A 155 24.96 4.75 -7.23
C SER A 155 25.37 3.91 -8.44
N HIS A 156 25.35 2.58 -8.29
CA HIS A 156 25.88 1.63 -9.28
C HIS A 156 24.82 1.13 -10.25
N VAL A 157 25.29 0.67 -11.41
CA VAL A 157 24.48 0.04 -12.46
C VAL A 157 24.82 -1.42 -12.61
N SER A 158 23.83 -2.28 -12.84
CA SER A 158 24.03 -3.68 -13.16
C SER A 158 23.99 -3.87 -14.67
N GLY A 159 25.06 -4.45 -15.24
CA GLY A 159 25.08 -4.81 -16.65
C GLY A 159 24.17 -6.00 -16.98
N VAL A 160 23.91 -6.87 -16.00
CA VAL A 160 23.02 -8.04 -16.14
C VAL A 160 21.56 -7.60 -16.19
N GLU A 161 21.16 -6.73 -15.26
CA GLU A 161 19.79 -6.22 -15.18
C GLU A 161 19.52 -5.05 -16.14
N GLN A 162 20.57 -4.51 -16.78
CA GLN A 162 20.53 -3.28 -17.57
C GLN A 162 19.78 -2.14 -16.86
N ALA A 163 20.00 -2.04 -15.55
CA ALA A 163 19.28 -1.13 -14.66
C ALA A 163 20.21 -0.58 -13.58
N ARG A 164 19.81 0.54 -12.99
CA ARG A 164 20.43 1.05 -11.76
C ARG A 164 19.97 0.20 -10.59
N ILE A 165 20.92 -0.31 -9.81
CA ILE A 165 20.65 -1.36 -8.80
C ILE A 165 19.63 -0.87 -7.77
N TRP A 166 19.81 0.35 -7.26
CA TRP A 166 18.88 0.91 -6.29
C TRP A 166 17.49 1.13 -6.87
N SER A 167 17.38 1.81 -8.03
CA SER A 167 16.10 2.09 -8.67
C SER A 167 15.31 0.82 -8.99
N HIS A 168 15.98 -0.27 -9.38
CA HIS A 168 15.35 -1.57 -9.57
C HIS A 168 14.66 -2.05 -8.29
N HIS A 169 15.35 -2.02 -7.15
CA HIS A 169 14.75 -2.41 -5.87
C HIS A 169 13.70 -1.43 -5.36
N VAL A 170 13.78 -0.14 -5.70
CA VAL A 170 12.70 0.80 -5.41
C VAL A 170 11.43 0.40 -6.18
N ALA A 171 11.54 0.05 -7.46
CA ALA A 171 10.40 -0.43 -8.24
C ALA A 171 9.79 -1.70 -7.63
N GLU A 172 10.61 -2.69 -7.25
CA GLU A 172 10.17 -3.90 -6.53
C GLU A 172 9.48 -3.57 -5.19
N ALA A 173 10.01 -2.60 -4.43
CA ALA A 173 9.41 -2.19 -3.16
C ALA A 173 8.06 -1.49 -3.33
N ILE A 174 7.88 -0.72 -4.41
CA ILE A 174 6.61 -0.05 -4.74
C ILE A 174 5.51 -1.08 -5.04
N VAL A 175 5.83 -2.12 -5.82
CA VAL A 175 4.86 -3.19 -6.15
C VAL A 175 4.64 -4.18 -5.01
N GLY A 176 5.52 -4.19 -4.00
CA GLY A 176 5.39 -5.05 -2.82
C GLY A 176 6.15 -6.38 -2.91
N ASP A 177 6.95 -6.58 -3.96
CA ASP A 177 7.74 -7.80 -4.18
C ASP A 177 8.91 -7.91 -3.20
N LEU A 178 9.36 -6.78 -2.68
CA LEU A 178 10.45 -6.72 -1.72
C LEU A 178 9.93 -7.06 -0.33
N SER A 179 9.94 -8.37 -0.01
CA SER A 179 9.42 -8.93 1.24
C SER A 179 9.74 -8.06 2.46
N SER A 180 8.74 -7.73 3.27
CA SER A 180 8.80 -6.91 4.50
C SER A 180 8.79 -5.37 4.37
N VAL A 181 8.72 -4.80 3.17
CA VAL A 181 8.68 -3.32 3.02
C VAL A 181 7.36 -2.68 3.43
N THR A 182 6.24 -3.40 3.25
CA THR A 182 4.90 -2.91 3.60
C THR A 182 4.54 -3.27 5.04
N ASP A 183 3.73 -2.43 5.68
CA ASP A 183 3.07 -2.77 6.96
C ASP A 183 1.84 -3.66 6.74
N ARG A 184 1.11 -3.97 7.83
CA ARG A 184 -0.10 -4.80 7.77
C ARG A 184 -1.22 -4.17 6.93
N THR A 185 -1.19 -2.85 6.73
CA THR A 185 -2.16 -2.13 5.91
C THR A 185 -1.78 -2.14 4.43
N GLY A 186 -0.58 -2.60 4.08
CA GLY A 186 -0.02 -2.46 2.73
C GLY A 186 0.71 -1.13 2.50
N SER A 187 0.82 -0.27 3.52
CA SER A 187 1.54 1.02 3.41
C SER A 187 3.05 0.78 3.39
N LEU A 188 3.77 1.54 2.56
CA LEU A 188 5.23 1.54 2.54
C LEU A 188 5.74 2.50 3.61
N THR A 189 6.48 1.99 4.61
CA THR A 189 7.02 2.84 5.69
C THR A 189 8.51 3.08 5.52
N ALA A 190 8.99 4.28 5.87
CA ALA A 190 10.40 4.66 5.74
C ALA A 190 11.35 3.65 6.41
N LYS A 191 11.04 3.25 7.65
CA LYS A 191 11.87 2.30 8.43
C LYS A 191 12.00 0.94 7.76
N ARG A 192 10.88 0.38 7.27
CA ARG A 192 10.88 -0.94 6.62
C ARG A 192 11.57 -0.87 5.25
N PHE A 193 11.30 0.19 4.49
CA PHE A 193 11.95 0.44 3.22
C PHE A 193 13.47 0.58 3.35
N ASP A 194 13.97 1.40 4.27
CA ASP A 194 15.42 1.60 4.48
C ASP A 194 16.15 0.28 4.75
N SER A 195 15.64 -0.51 5.69
CA SER A 195 16.22 -1.83 6.03
C SER A 195 16.23 -2.78 4.83
N ALA A 196 15.10 -2.87 4.12
CA ALA A 196 14.95 -3.80 3.02
C ALA A 196 15.80 -3.41 1.79
N ILE A 197 15.81 -2.12 1.44
CA ILE A 197 16.60 -1.59 0.31
C ILE A 197 18.10 -1.71 0.56
N ARG A 198 18.59 -1.44 1.79
CA ARG A 198 20.01 -1.66 2.13
C ARG A 198 20.40 -3.13 1.96
N SER A 199 19.54 -4.04 2.41
CA SER A 199 19.77 -5.49 2.28
C SER A 199 19.79 -5.94 0.82
N ALA A 200 18.78 -5.53 0.04
CA ALA A 200 18.65 -5.87 -1.37
C ALA A 200 19.82 -5.31 -2.21
N THR A 201 20.11 -4.01 -2.06
CA THR A 201 21.22 -3.34 -2.76
C THR A 201 22.56 -4.03 -2.48
N LYS A 202 22.84 -4.35 -1.22
CA LYS A 202 24.08 -5.05 -0.82
C LYS A 202 24.19 -6.43 -1.45
N ARG A 203 23.08 -7.17 -1.57
CA ARG A 203 23.05 -8.48 -2.24
C ARG A 203 23.33 -8.33 -3.73
N SER A 204 22.60 -7.45 -4.43
CA SER A 204 22.76 -7.26 -5.87
C SER A 204 24.12 -6.68 -6.26
N LEU A 205 24.77 -5.86 -5.42
CA LEU A 205 26.15 -5.43 -5.64
C LEU A 205 27.15 -6.60 -5.62
N ARG A 206 26.93 -7.62 -4.77
CA ARG A 206 27.81 -8.80 -4.71
C ARG A 206 27.61 -9.73 -5.90
N GLU A 207 26.39 -9.76 -6.44
CA GLU A 207 26.05 -10.57 -7.60
C GLU A 207 26.52 -9.91 -8.90
N ALA A 208 26.36 -8.59 -9.02
CA ALA A 208 26.70 -7.83 -10.23
C ALA A 208 28.20 -7.56 -10.42
N PHE A 209 29.00 -7.59 -9.33
CA PHE A 209 30.41 -7.21 -9.38
C PHE A 209 31.34 -8.23 -8.72
N THR A 210 32.43 -8.57 -9.40
CA THR A 210 33.52 -9.39 -8.85
C THR A 210 34.37 -8.61 -7.83
N SER A 211 34.56 -7.31 -8.07
CA SER A 211 35.23 -6.40 -7.13
C SER A 211 34.24 -5.90 -6.08
N LYS A 212 34.69 -5.74 -4.82
CA LYS A 212 33.88 -5.15 -3.75
C LYS A 212 33.45 -3.73 -4.13
N ARG A 213 32.16 -3.56 -4.42
CA ARG A 213 31.49 -2.26 -4.56
C ARG A 213 30.65 -1.96 -3.32
N ILE A 214 30.49 -0.68 -3.02
CA ILE A 214 29.70 -0.21 -1.89
C ILE A 214 28.78 0.87 -2.42
N GLN A 215 27.55 0.85 -1.90
CA GLN A 215 26.51 1.85 -2.08
C GLN A 215 25.80 1.99 -0.74
N HIS A 216 25.52 3.22 -0.33
CA HIS A 216 24.90 3.54 0.96
C HIS A 216 23.52 4.18 0.75
N PRO A 217 22.48 3.41 0.38
CA PRO A 217 21.12 3.95 0.34
C PRO A 217 20.75 4.55 1.68
N ALA A 218 20.03 5.67 1.70
CA ALA A 218 19.58 6.30 2.93
C ALA A 218 18.17 6.86 2.82
N VAL A 219 17.49 6.98 3.95
CA VAL A 219 16.17 7.58 4.07
C VAL A 219 16.21 8.65 5.16
N TYR A 220 15.76 9.84 4.80
CA TYR A 220 15.63 11.01 5.66
C TYR A 220 14.15 11.34 5.83
N GLN A 221 13.74 11.68 7.05
CA GLN A 221 12.36 12.02 7.37
C GLN A 221 12.29 12.94 8.60
N GLY A 222 11.40 13.93 8.56
CA GLY A 222 11.18 14.82 9.71
C GLY A 222 10.25 14.21 10.76
N ASN A 223 9.37 13.30 10.34
CA ASN A 223 8.43 12.59 11.20
C ASN A 223 8.68 11.07 11.13
N PRO A 224 9.00 10.39 12.25
CA PRO A 224 9.21 8.93 12.29
C PRO A 224 8.02 8.09 11.82
N LYS A 225 6.81 8.66 11.82
CA LYS A 225 5.57 8.02 11.37
C LYS A 225 5.23 8.33 9.92
N ALA A 226 6.04 9.11 9.21
CA ALA A 226 5.80 9.42 7.82
C ALA A 226 5.82 8.13 6.98
N LYS A 227 4.82 7.99 6.11
CA LYS A 227 4.70 6.89 5.16
C LYS A 227 5.38 7.33 3.85
N LEU A 228 6.14 6.43 3.23
CA LEU A 228 6.68 6.63 1.88
C LEU A 228 5.55 6.55 0.85
N LEU A 229 4.67 5.56 0.98
CA LEU A 229 3.50 5.42 0.12
C LEU A 229 2.31 4.93 0.94
N PRO A 230 1.11 5.47 0.69
CA PRO A 230 -0.13 4.95 1.26
C PRO A 230 -0.40 3.54 0.70
N PRO A 231 -1.36 2.78 1.29
CA PRO A 231 -1.64 1.44 0.80
C PRO A 231 -2.23 1.47 -0.63
N PRO A 232 -2.07 0.41 -1.43
CA PRO A 232 -2.66 0.31 -2.77
C PRO A 232 -4.17 0.58 -2.71
N GLY A 233 -4.71 1.35 -3.66
CA GLY A 233 -6.15 1.65 -3.68
C GLY A 233 -6.63 2.65 -2.63
N ALA A 234 -5.73 3.22 -1.79
CA ALA A 234 -6.01 4.44 -1.06
C ALA A 234 -6.03 5.63 -2.05
N VAL A 235 -6.99 5.62 -2.97
CA VAL A 235 -7.55 6.87 -3.47
C VAL A 235 -8.04 7.55 -2.21
N ASP A 236 -7.52 8.76 -1.91
CA ASP A 236 -8.20 9.62 -0.94
C ASP A 236 -9.66 9.58 -1.36
N SER A 237 -10.48 8.93 -0.54
CA SER A 237 -11.92 9.01 -0.60
C SER A 237 -12.21 10.47 -0.30
N ALA A 238 -12.10 11.29 -1.35
CA ALA A 238 -12.68 12.61 -1.42
C ALA A 238 -14.14 12.39 -1.00
N GLU A 239 -14.40 12.72 0.25
CA GLU A 239 -15.71 12.67 0.88
C GLU A 239 -16.37 11.27 0.95
N SER A 240 -15.68 10.25 1.45
CA SER A 240 -16.40 9.29 2.31
C SER A 240 -16.47 9.86 3.72
N HIS A 241 -17.47 10.71 3.94
CA HIS A 241 -17.84 11.15 5.27
C HIS A 241 -18.49 10.02 6.12
N GLY A 242 -18.17 8.74 5.87
CA GLY A 242 -18.50 7.60 6.74
C GLY A 242 -17.29 6.88 7.37
N ALA A 243 -17.54 6.02 8.36
CA ALA A 243 -16.59 4.99 8.78
C ALA A 243 -16.52 3.89 7.69
N THR A 244 -15.35 3.29 7.45
CA THR A 244 -15.23 2.24 6.43
C THR A 244 -15.66 0.89 7.00
N ILE A 245 -16.65 0.27 6.35
CA ILE A 245 -17.22 -1.01 6.76
C ILE A 245 -16.64 -2.13 5.89
N ARG A 246 -16.28 -3.22 6.55
CA ARG A 246 -15.82 -4.47 5.94
C ARG A 246 -16.65 -5.62 6.48
N LEU A 247 -17.19 -6.43 5.59
CA LEU A 247 -17.88 -7.68 5.91
C LEU A 247 -17.01 -8.85 5.48
N ALA A 248 -16.92 -9.90 6.29
CA ALA A 248 -16.08 -11.05 5.97
C ALA A 248 -16.70 -12.38 6.42
N VAL A 249 -16.33 -13.43 5.70
CA VAL A 249 -16.52 -14.82 6.07
C VAL A 249 -15.27 -15.60 5.72
N SER A 250 -14.83 -16.44 6.66
CA SER A 250 -13.72 -17.34 6.46
C SER A 250 -14.19 -18.76 6.74
N ARG A 251 -13.79 -19.69 5.88
CA ARG A 251 -14.08 -21.11 6.01
C ARG A 251 -12.78 -21.89 5.89
N GLU A 252 -12.66 -22.90 6.74
CA GLU A 252 -11.58 -23.86 6.66
C GLU A 252 -11.94 -24.97 5.67
N LEU A 253 -11.09 -25.19 4.67
CA LEU A 253 -11.28 -26.23 3.67
C LEU A 253 -10.03 -27.10 3.57
N SER A 254 -10.17 -28.30 3.02
CA SER A 254 -9.04 -29.07 2.53
C SER A 254 -8.66 -28.59 1.14
N ILE A 255 -7.37 -28.54 0.80
CA ILE A 255 -6.91 -28.35 -0.58
C ILE A 255 -7.52 -29.39 -1.53
N ARG A 256 -7.90 -30.57 -1.01
CA ARG A 256 -8.56 -31.65 -1.78
C ARG A 256 -9.99 -31.31 -2.21
N ASP A 257 -10.61 -30.32 -1.57
CA ASP A 257 -11.96 -29.86 -1.88
C ASP A 257 -11.98 -28.87 -3.05
N LEU A 258 -10.80 -28.36 -3.46
CA LEU A 258 -10.66 -27.48 -4.62
C LEU A 258 -10.81 -28.27 -5.92
N SER A 259 -11.51 -27.70 -6.89
CA SER A 259 -11.81 -28.37 -8.17
C SER A 259 -10.56 -28.64 -9.02
N GLY A 260 -9.49 -27.86 -8.84
CA GLY A 260 -8.22 -28.09 -9.53
C GLY A 260 -7.34 -29.19 -8.90
N PHE A 261 -7.72 -29.76 -7.75
CA PHE A 261 -6.93 -30.82 -7.10
C PHE A 261 -7.21 -32.20 -7.73
N ALA A 262 -6.29 -32.69 -8.56
CA ALA A 262 -6.42 -34.00 -9.19
C ALA A 262 -6.14 -35.17 -8.23
N ARG A 263 -6.76 -36.33 -8.49
CA ARG A 263 -6.65 -37.56 -7.65
C ARG A 263 -5.22 -38.06 -7.46
N ASN A 264 -4.33 -37.79 -8.42
CA ASN A 264 -2.92 -38.20 -8.39
C ASN A 264 -1.99 -37.16 -7.76
N TYR A 265 -2.50 -36.01 -7.32
CA TYR A 265 -1.68 -35.01 -6.64
C TYR A 265 -1.45 -35.37 -5.17
N SER A 266 -0.25 -35.03 -4.71
CA SER A 266 0.12 -35.15 -3.30
C SER A 266 -0.13 -33.82 -2.60
N VAL A 267 -0.70 -33.88 -1.39
CA VAL A 267 -0.88 -32.69 -0.55
C VAL A 267 0.50 -32.15 -0.14
N PRO A 268 0.79 -30.85 -0.38
CA PRO A 268 2.04 -30.24 0.06
C PRO A 268 2.23 -30.38 1.57
N GLN A 269 3.41 -30.85 1.98
CA GLN A 269 3.76 -30.96 3.40
C GLN A 269 4.20 -29.60 3.99
N THR A 270 4.62 -28.67 3.14
CA THR A 270 4.99 -27.30 3.52
C THR A 270 4.49 -26.30 2.48
N TRP A 271 4.17 -25.08 2.93
CA TRP A 271 3.68 -23.99 2.08
C TRP A 271 4.79 -23.04 1.64
N ASN A 272 5.86 -23.62 1.06
CA ASN A 272 6.93 -22.86 0.39
C ASN A 272 6.43 -22.25 -0.94
N ARG A 273 7.29 -21.56 -1.69
CA ARG A 273 6.93 -20.92 -2.97
C ARG A 273 6.21 -21.89 -3.92
N SER A 274 6.75 -23.09 -4.10
CA SER A 274 6.16 -24.11 -4.97
C SER A 274 4.81 -24.62 -4.43
N GLY A 275 4.68 -24.82 -3.11
CA GLY A 275 3.42 -25.22 -2.49
C GLY A 275 2.32 -24.16 -2.62
N ARG A 276 2.67 -22.88 -2.51
CA ARG A 276 1.74 -21.75 -2.73
C ARG A 276 1.33 -21.64 -4.19
N GLN A 277 2.29 -21.77 -5.12
CA GLN A 277 1.99 -21.79 -6.53
C GLN A 277 1.02 -22.93 -6.88
N PHE A 278 1.27 -24.13 -6.37
CA PHE A 278 0.38 -25.27 -6.56
C PHE A 278 -1.03 -25.05 -5.99
N LEU A 279 -1.15 -24.42 -4.81
CA LEU A 279 -2.45 -24.01 -4.27
C LEU A 279 -3.18 -23.04 -5.21
N ASN A 280 -2.47 -22.04 -5.71
CA ASN A 280 -3.04 -21.03 -6.61
C ASN A 280 -3.56 -21.67 -7.91
N GLU A 281 -2.82 -22.64 -8.45
CA GLU A 281 -3.24 -23.44 -9.62
C GLU A 281 -4.50 -24.25 -9.31
N CYS A 282 -4.58 -24.90 -8.13
CA CYS A 282 -5.76 -25.65 -7.72
C CYS A 282 -6.99 -24.77 -7.52
N ALA A 283 -6.82 -23.57 -6.96
CA ALA A 283 -7.92 -22.66 -6.60
C ALA A 283 -8.42 -21.81 -7.78
N ALA A 284 -7.67 -21.70 -8.88
CA ALA A 284 -7.93 -20.74 -9.94
C ALA A 284 -9.35 -20.86 -10.52
N ALA A 285 -9.83 -22.08 -10.79
CA ALA A 285 -11.17 -22.31 -11.33
C ALA A 285 -12.27 -21.93 -10.33
N ASP A 286 -12.11 -22.29 -9.05
CA ASP A 286 -13.09 -21.99 -8.00
C ASP A 286 -13.19 -20.49 -7.74
N LEU A 287 -12.05 -19.80 -7.66
CA LEU A 287 -12.00 -18.35 -7.49
C LEU A 287 -12.69 -17.65 -8.66
N LYS A 288 -12.39 -18.05 -9.89
CA LYS A 288 -13.03 -17.50 -11.10
C LYS A 288 -14.54 -17.72 -11.08
N ASN A 289 -14.99 -18.95 -10.80
CA ASN A 289 -16.42 -19.27 -10.75
C ASN A 289 -17.14 -18.44 -9.69
N ARG A 290 -16.52 -18.22 -8.52
CA ARG A 290 -17.09 -17.40 -7.45
C ARG A 290 -17.23 -15.94 -7.88
N ILE A 291 -16.21 -15.38 -8.53
CA ILE A 291 -16.23 -14.01 -9.07
C ILE A 291 -17.28 -13.83 -10.15
N GLU A 292 -17.41 -14.78 -11.08
CA GLU A 292 -18.45 -14.77 -12.11
C GLU A 292 -19.85 -14.86 -11.51
N GLU A 293 -20.02 -15.69 -10.48
CA GLU A 293 -21.28 -15.80 -9.75
C GLU A 293 -21.68 -14.48 -9.09
N VAL A 294 -20.79 -13.89 -8.29
CA VAL A 294 -21.03 -12.61 -7.60
C VAL A 294 -21.28 -11.50 -8.62
N THR A 295 -20.47 -11.41 -9.68
CA THR A 295 -20.67 -10.44 -10.77
C THR A 295 -22.06 -10.56 -11.38
N ARG A 296 -22.50 -11.79 -11.70
CA ARG A 296 -23.83 -12.04 -12.28
C ARG A 296 -24.96 -11.66 -11.33
N ARG A 297 -24.85 -12.02 -10.04
CA ARG A 297 -25.84 -11.68 -9.01
C ARG A 297 -25.91 -10.16 -8.80
N SER A 298 -24.77 -9.50 -8.66
CA SER A 298 -24.67 -8.04 -8.47
C SER A 298 -25.25 -7.27 -9.65
N ARG A 299 -24.90 -7.63 -10.88
CA ARG A 299 -25.49 -6.99 -12.08
C ARG A 299 -27.00 -7.14 -12.14
N ARG A 300 -27.54 -8.28 -11.70
CA ARG A 300 -29.00 -8.50 -11.65
C ARG A 300 -29.67 -7.66 -10.56
N ALA A 301 -29.09 -7.62 -9.35
CA ALA A 301 -29.66 -6.93 -8.20
C ALA A 301 -29.58 -5.39 -8.34
N PHE A 302 -28.44 -4.88 -8.79
CA PHE A 302 -28.15 -3.45 -8.89
C PHE A 302 -28.42 -2.86 -10.28
N ARG A 303 -28.70 -3.70 -11.28
CA ARG A 303 -28.90 -3.31 -12.69
C ARG A 303 -27.69 -2.63 -13.33
N TRP A 304 -26.49 -2.91 -12.84
CA TRP A 304 -25.24 -2.39 -13.38
C TRP A 304 -24.94 -2.90 -14.79
N LYS A 305 -24.38 -2.02 -15.62
CA LYS A 305 -23.91 -2.34 -16.97
C LYS A 305 -22.56 -3.05 -16.89
N ARG A 306 -22.12 -3.61 -18.03
CA ARG A 306 -20.81 -4.26 -18.13
C ARG A 306 -19.66 -3.32 -17.73
N GLN A 307 -19.72 -2.05 -18.12
CA GLN A 307 -18.65 -1.08 -17.86
C GLN A 307 -18.56 -0.65 -16.39
N ASP A 308 -19.64 -0.84 -15.62
CA ASP A 308 -19.71 -0.43 -14.22
C ASP A 308 -19.10 -1.50 -13.29
N VAL A 309 -18.82 -2.70 -13.81
CA VAL A 309 -18.29 -3.82 -13.03
C VAL A 309 -16.99 -4.29 -13.65
N ARG A 310 -15.90 -4.21 -12.87
CA ARG A 310 -14.59 -4.68 -13.27
C ARG A 310 -14.22 -5.93 -12.48
N THR A 311 -14.00 -7.03 -13.18
CA THR A 311 -13.49 -8.27 -12.59
C THR A 311 -11.97 -8.32 -12.71
N LEU A 312 -11.29 -8.67 -11.63
CA LEU A 312 -9.88 -9.03 -11.65
C LEU A 312 -9.79 -10.56 -11.62
N ASP A 313 -9.20 -11.12 -12.66
CA ASP A 313 -8.99 -12.56 -12.77
C ASP A 313 -8.10 -13.09 -11.63
N PRO A 314 -8.19 -14.39 -11.32
CA PRO A 314 -7.40 -14.97 -10.24
C PRO A 314 -5.89 -14.74 -10.40
N ILE A 315 -5.29 -14.03 -9.44
CA ILE A 315 -3.85 -13.78 -9.35
C ILE A 315 -3.42 -14.14 -7.93
N GLU A 316 -2.40 -14.99 -7.82
CA GLU A 316 -1.80 -15.41 -6.55
C GLU A 316 -2.79 -15.93 -5.49
N GLY A 317 -3.82 -16.67 -5.90
CA GLY A 317 -4.82 -17.23 -4.98
C GLY A 317 -5.86 -16.22 -4.50
N SER A 318 -5.97 -15.08 -5.19
CA SER A 318 -6.97 -14.05 -4.93
C SER A 318 -7.70 -13.66 -6.20
N ALA A 319 -8.96 -13.25 -6.10
CA ALA A 319 -9.72 -12.68 -7.21
C ALA A 319 -10.72 -11.64 -6.66
N SER A 320 -11.15 -10.68 -7.49
CA SER A 320 -12.05 -9.62 -7.02
C SER A 320 -12.99 -9.06 -8.08
N VAL A 321 -14.08 -8.45 -7.60
CA VAL A 321 -15.03 -7.66 -8.37
C VAL A 321 -15.05 -6.26 -7.77
N VAL A 322 -14.69 -5.26 -8.57
CA VAL A 322 -14.82 -3.85 -8.23
C VAL A 322 -16.11 -3.31 -8.86
N THR A 323 -16.91 -2.65 -8.05
CA THR A 323 -18.22 -2.09 -8.43
C THR A 323 -18.29 -0.63 -7.98
N PRO A 324 -19.31 0.15 -8.36
CA PRO A 324 -19.45 1.54 -7.92
C PRO A 324 -19.67 1.65 -6.40
N ASP A 325 -20.33 0.67 -5.79
CA ASP A 325 -20.83 0.77 -4.41
C ASP A 325 -20.05 -0.10 -3.42
N PHE A 326 -19.22 -1.05 -3.88
CA PHE A 326 -18.37 -1.91 -3.06
C PHE A 326 -17.33 -2.68 -3.89
N THR A 327 -16.32 -3.22 -3.21
CA THR A 327 -15.40 -4.22 -3.73
C THR A 327 -15.62 -5.56 -3.04
N PHE A 328 -15.81 -6.63 -3.82
CA PHE A 328 -15.85 -8.00 -3.33
C PHE A 328 -14.53 -8.69 -3.66
N SER A 329 -13.90 -9.34 -2.70
CA SER A 329 -12.71 -10.15 -2.90
C SER A 329 -12.89 -11.54 -2.30
N VAL A 330 -12.27 -12.52 -2.95
CA VAL A 330 -12.14 -13.88 -2.43
C VAL A 330 -10.69 -14.30 -2.50
N THR A 331 -10.22 -14.90 -1.41
CA THR A 331 -8.83 -15.34 -1.25
C THR A 331 -8.78 -16.77 -0.74
N CYS A 332 -7.79 -17.52 -1.23
CA CYS A 332 -7.51 -18.88 -0.84
C CYS A 332 -6.06 -18.95 -0.35
N THR A 333 -5.87 -19.07 0.96
CA THR A 333 -4.55 -18.99 1.58
C THR A 333 -4.23 -20.22 2.43
N PRO A 334 -2.96 -20.62 2.56
CA PRO A 334 -2.61 -21.74 3.41
C PRO A 334 -2.74 -21.39 4.90
N ILE A 335 -3.29 -22.31 5.69
CA ILE A 335 -3.34 -22.15 7.15
C ILE A 335 -2.06 -22.70 7.74
N SER A 336 -1.23 -21.81 8.27
CA SER A 336 0.11 -22.17 8.74
C SER A 336 0.13 -22.87 10.09
N SER A 337 -0.95 -22.75 10.87
CA SER A 337 -1.10 -23.30 12.22
C SER A 337 -1.73 -24.71 12.28
N LEU A 338 -2.14 -25.27 11.15
CA LEU A 338 -2.86 -26.55 11.07
C LEU A 338 -2.11 -27.60 10.25
N SER A 339 -2.67 -28.81 10.22
CA SER A 339 -2.14 -29.94 9.45
C SER A 339 -1.92 -29.58 7.97
N SER A 340 -0.96 -30.25 7.34
CA SER A 340 -0.66 -30.08 5.92
C SER A 340 -1.92 -30.24 5.06
N GLY A 341 -2.15 -29.29 4.14
CA GLY A 341 -3.31 -29.29 3.25
C GLY A 341 -4.54 -28.54 3.72
N CYS A 342 -4.55 -27.96 4.92
CA CYS A 342 -5.61 -27.04 5.34
C CYS A 342 -5.42 -25.65 4.72
N ILE A 343 -6.51 -25.08 4.21
CA ILE A 343 -6.56 -23.77 3.56
C ILE A 343 -7.70 -22.93 4.14
N CYS A 344 -7.54 -21.62 4.11
CA CYS A 344 -8.54 -20.63 4.48
C CYS A 344 -9.13 -20.05 3.19
N TRP A 345 -10.42 -20.29 2.99
CA TRP A 345 -11.22 -19.62 1.99
C TRP A 345 -11.89 -18.42 2.63
N GLN A 346 -11.51 -17.22 2.22
CA GLN A 346 -12.04 -15.99 2.81
C GLN A 346 -12.67 -15.13 1.75
N GLU A 347 -13.92 -14.76 1.97
CA GLU A 347 -14.65 -13.76 1.19
C GLU A 347 -14.76 -12.47 1.99
N THR A 348 -14.61 -11.34 1.30
CA THR A 348 -14.68 -10.01 1.89
C THR A 348 -15.48 -9.09 0.99
N VAL A 349 -16.35 -8.28 1.59
CA VAL A 349 -16.93 -7.08 0.97
C VAL A 349 -16.36 -5.87 1.71
N GLU A 350 -15.73 -4.97 0.97
CA GLU A 350 -15.09 -3.77 1.49
C GLU A 350 -15.34 -2.59 0.55
N GLU A 351 -14.78 -1.42 0.88
CA GLU A 351 -14.98 -0.17 0.12
C GLU A 351 -16.47 0.14 -0.11
N ILE A 352 -17.31 -0.18 0.89
CA ILE A 352 -18.75 0.02 0.81
C ILE A 352 -19.01 1.53 0.82
N ALA A 353 -19.53 2.06 -0.29
CA ALA A 353 -19.72 3.49 -0.50
C ALA A 353 -20.68 4.10 0.54
N GLU A 354 -21.78 3.41 0.83
CA GLU A 354 -22.79 3.82 1.80
C GLU A 354 -23.13 2.65 2.75
N PRO A 355 -23.00 2.81 4.09
CA PRO A 355 -23.34 1.78 5.06
C PRO A 355 -24.75 1.20 4.93
N ASP A 356 -25.72 2.03 4.56
CA ASP A 356 -27.13 1.64 4.40
C ASP A 356 -27.32 0.61 3.28
N LEU A 357 -26.36 0.48 2.36
CA LEU A 357 -26.34 -0.56 1.35
C LEU A 357 -26.42 -1.96 1.98
N CYS A 358 -25.74 -2.17 3.11
CA CYS A 358 -25.72 -3.45 3.85
C CYS A 358 -27.10 -3.83 4.40
N LEU A 359 -27.98 -2.86 4.61
CA LEU A 359 -29.35 -3.06 5.10
C LEU A 359 -30.34 -3.35 3.97
N GLY A 360 -29.94 -3.12 2.71
CA GLY A 360 -30.83 -3.19 1.55
C GLY A 360 -31.07 -4.61 1.03
N GLU A 361 -32.29 -4.87 0.56
CA GLU A 361 -32.69 -6.15 -0.05
C GLU A 361 -31.83 -6.54 -1.26
N LYS A 362 -31.32 -5.55 -2.01
CA LYS A 362 -30.43 -5.80 -3.17
C LYS A 362 -29.12 -6.45 -2.72
N PHE A 363 -28.52 -5.93 -1.66
CA PHE A 363 -27.27 -6.44 -1.11
C PHE A 363 -27.49 -7.85 -0.53
N GLN A 364 -28.59 -8.03 0.21
CA GLN A 364 -29.01 -9.34 0.70
C GLN A 364 -29.28 -10.34 -0.44
N GLY A 365 -29.83 -9.90 -1.57
CA GLY A 365 -30.04 -10.73 -2.75
C GLY A 365 -28.75 -11.23 -3.41
N VAL A 366 -27.63 -10.53 -3.23
CA VAL A 366 -26.32 -10.95 -3.72
C VAL A 366 -25.65 -11.89 -2.72
N PHE A 367 -25.53 -11.45 -1.48
CA PHE A 367 -24.67 -12.06 -0.47
C PHE A 367 -25.40 -12.94 0.55
N GLY A 368 -26.71 -12.77 0.75
CA GLY A 368 -27.48 -13.55 1.71
C GLY A 368 -27.00 -13.41 3.16
N ALA A 369 -27.22 -14.46 3.97
CA ALA A 369 -26.69 -14.60 5.32
C ALA A 369 -25.43 -15.46 5.27
N ASN A 370 -24.29 -14.84 4.95
CA ASN A 370 -23.02 -15.53 4.73
C ASN A 370 -21.85 -14.88 5.47
N PHE A 371 -22.07 -13.96 6.41
CA PHE A 371 -20.98 -13.22 7.07
C PHE A 371 -20.81 -13.67 8.53
N HIS A 372 -19.57 -13.79 8.97
CA HIS A 372 -19.25 -14.06 10.38
C HIS A 372 -18.64 -12.85 11.08
N ARG A 373 -18.19 -11.86 10.31
CA ARG A 373 -17.53 -10.68 10.86
C ARG A 373 -17.92 -9.41 10.12
N LEU A 374 -18.19 -8.38 10.89
CA LEU A 374 -18.19 -6.99 10.45
C LEU A 374 -17.03 -6.29 11.14
N THR A 375 -16.30 -5.46 10.41
CA THR A 375 -15.28 -4.56 10.96
C THR A 375 -15.54 -3.17 10.45
N MET A 376 -15.56 -2.21 11.35
CA MET A 376 -15.69 -0.79 11.07
C MET A 376 -14.42 -0.09 11.56
N ASN A 377 -13.68 0.52 10.64
CA ASN A 377 -12.51 1.30 11.01
C ASN A 377 -12.94 2.68 11.52
N LEU A 378 -12.33 3.10 12.62
CA LEU A 378 -12.57 4.38 13.27
C LEU A 378 -11.69 5.45 12.63
N ARG A 379 -12.20 6.69 12.61
CA ARG A 379 -11.44 7.86 12.15
C ARG A 379 -10.42 8.32 13.16
N GLU A 380 -10.88 8.37 14.40
CA GLU A 380 -10.10 8.78 15.54
C GLU A 380 -9.87 7.55 16.40
N SER A 381 -8.65 7.41 16.89
CA SER A 381 -8.33 6.31 17.78
C SER A 381 -9.07 6.47 19.09
N ILE A 382 -9.72 5.42 19.56
CA ILE A 382 -10.30 5.37 20.90
C ILE A 382 -9.21 4.91 21.88
N SER A 383 -9.14 5.58 23.03
CA SER A 383 -8.34 5.10 24.16
C SER A 383 -9.03 3.86 24.74
N VAL A 384 -8.56 2.68 24.35
CA VAL A 384 -9.11 1.39 24.83
C VAL A 384 -9.05 1.28 26.36
N PRO A 385 -7.96 1.70 27.05
CA PRO A 385 -7.94 1.68 28.51
C PRO A 385 -9.05 2.53 29.13
N GLU A 386 -9.28 3.75 28.63
CA GLU A 386 -10.35 4.62 29.13
C GLU A 386 -11.74 4.03 28.87
N LEU A 387 -11.91 3.34 27.74
CA LEU A 387 -13.16 2.64 27.44
C LEU A 387 -13.40 1.47 28.39
N ILE A 388 -12.36 0.66 28.65
CA ILE A 388 -12.42 -0.43 29.63
C ILE A 388 -12.79 0.14 31.01
N ASP A 389 -12.07 1.16 31.48
CA ASP A 389 -12.33 1.83 32.75
C ASP A 389 -13.77 2.34 32.81
N LYS A 390 -14.29 2.93 31.72
CA LYS A 390 -15.68 3.39 31.65
C LYS A 390 -16.66 2.22 31.83
N ILE A 391 -16.49 1.13 31.09
CA ILE A 391 -17.38 -0.03 31.16
C ILE A 391 -17.33 -0.67 32.56
N GLU A 392 -16.16 -0.76 33.19
CA GLU A 392 -16.01 -1.32 34.53
C GLU A 392 -16.64 -0.45 35.62
N ASN A 393 -16.51 0.88 35.50
CA ASN A 393 -17.06 1.81 36.48
C ASN A 393 -18.58 1.95 36.38
N GLU A 394 -19.12 1.99 35.16
CA GLU A 394 -20.56 2.16 34.92
C GLU A 394 -21.30 0.81 34.98
N MET A 395 -20.62 -0.30 34.70
CA MET A 395 -21.15 -1.66 34.57
C MET A 395 -22.53 -1.66 33.89
N PRO A 396 -22.62 -1.24 32.61
CA PRO A 396 -23.89 -1.15 31.91
C PRO A 396 -24.61 -2.49 32.01
N ARG A 397 -25.88 -2.48 32.44
CA ARG A 397 -26.66 -3.72 32.64
C ARG A 397 -26.75 -4.57 31.37
N SER A 398 -26.60 -3.92 30.21
CA SER A 398 -26.59 -4.53 28.89
C SER A 398 -25.33 -5.36 28.62
N VAL A 399 -24.19 -5.11 29.27
CA VAL A 399 -22.95 -5.88 29.09
C VAL A 399 -22.99 -7.15 29.94
N GLN A 400 -22.72 -8.29 29.30
CA GLN A 400 -22.68 -9.62 29.91
C GLN A 400 -21.27 -10.01 30.35
N SER A 401 -20.28 -9.77 29.50
CA SER A 401 -18.87 -10.05 29.75
C SER A 401 -18.00 -8.99 29.08
N LEU A 402 -16.85 -8.73 29.69
CA LEU A 402 -15.78 -7.88 29.18
C LEU A 402 -14.47 -8.66 29.40
N ASP A 403 -13.69 -8.82 28.34
CA ASP A 403 -12.38 -9.48 28.33
C ASP A 403 -11.37 -8.58 27.63
N TYR A 404 -10.14 -8.52 28.15
CA TYR A 404 -9.06 -7.71 27.59
C TYR A 404 -7.70 -8.23 28.07
N PRO A 405 -6.63 -8.09 27.27
CA PRO A 405 -5.29 -8.47 27.68
C PRO A 405 -4.73 -7.46 28.71
N PRO A 406 -3.71 -7.82 29.49
CA PRO A 406 -3.11 -6.95 30.50
C PRO A 406 -2.64 -5.58 29.99
N GLU A 407 -2.27 -5.50 28.71
CA GLU A 407 -1.83 -4.26 28.05
C GLU A 407 -2.97 -3.28 27.74
N ALA A 408 -4.23 -3.74 27.82
CA ALA A 408 -5.44 -2.95 27.56
C ALA A 408 -5.44 -2.24 26.19
N ASP A 409 -4.77 -2.82 25.19
CA ASP A 409 -4.70 -2.30 23.82
C ASP A 409 -5.87 -2.75 22.94
N ARG A 410 -6.65 -3.72 23.43
CA ARG A 410 -7.92 -4.18 22.85
C ARG A 410 -8.88 -4.67 23.94
N CYS A 411 -10.17 -4.69 23.66
CA CYS A 411 -11.15 -5.37 24.50
C CYS A 411 -12.20 -6.08 23.66
N GLU A 412 -12.79 -7.14 24.22
CA GLU A 412 -13.91 -7.86 23.68
C GLU A 412 -15.04 -7.90 24.71
N PHE A 413 -16.28 -7.71 24.27
CA PHE A 413 -17.43 -7.76 25.17
C PHE A 413 -18.67 -8.30 24.45
N GLN A 414 -19.57 -8.87 25.23
CA GLN A 414 -20.85 -9.40 24.74
C GLN A 414 -22.00 -8.68 25.45
N LEU A 415 -23.08 -8.37 24.72
CA LEU A 415 -24.32 -7.89 25.32
C LEU A 415 -25.18 -9.07 25.80
N ARG A 416 -25.91 -8.88 26.90
CA ARG A 416 -26.83 -9.90 27.44
C ARG A 416 -27.85 -10.31 26.38
N GLY A 417 -27.91 -11.62 26.12
CA GLY A 417 -28.85 -12.21 25.17
C GLY A 417 -28.40 -12.13 23.70
N SER A 418 -27.27 -11.47 23.41
CA SER A 418 -26.64 -11.50 22.09
C SER A 418 -25.78 -12.75 21.94
N LYS A 419 -25.72 -13.30 20.72
CA LYS A 419 -24.76 -14.34 20.32
C LYS A 419 -23.52 -13.77 19.62
N LEU A 420 -23.38 -12.45 19.63
CA LEU A 420 -22.35 -11.72 18.92
C LEU A 420 -21.37 -11.12 19.93
N THR A 421 -20.09 -11.15 19.58
CA THR A 421 -19.01 -10.51 20.34
C THR A 421 -18.61 -9.22 19.64
N ALA A 422 -18.57 -8.11 20.37
CA ALA A 422 -17.95 -6.88 19.92
C ALA A 422 -16.50 -6.83 20.38
N GLY A 423 -15.58 -6.48 19.48
CA GLY A 423 -14.16 -6.28 19.78
C GLY A 423 -13.70 -4.90 19.35
N ILE A 424 -12.83 -4.25 20.13
CA ILE A 424 -12.30 -2.91 19.88
C ILE A 424 -10.78 -2.96 20.07
N ASP A 425 -10.00 -2.42 19.13
CA ASP A 425 -8.52 -2.40 19.16
C ASP A 425 -7.93 -0.99 19.05
N GLY A 426 -8.71 0.02 19.44
CA GLY A 426 -8.37 1.43 19.40
C GLY A 426 -8.53 2.06 18.02
N SER A 427 -8.40 1.29 16.93
CA SER A 427 -8.55 1.79 15.56
C SER A 427 -9.76 1.24 14.83
N SER A 428 -10.39 0.20 15.37
CA SER A 428 -11.56 -0.42 14.76
C SER A 428 -12.53 -0.95 15.81
N ILE A 429 -13.78 -1.13 15.38
CA ILE A 429 -14.81 -1.91 16.08
C ILE A 429 -15.13 -3.11 15.20
N SER A 430 -15.22 -4.30 15.79
CA SER A 430 -15.58 -5.52 15.08
C SER A 430 -16.74 -6.23 15.76
N ILE A 431 -17.68 -6.75 14.98
CA ILE A 431 -18.74 -7.65 15.44
C ILE A 431 -18.44 -9.01 14.86
N THR A 432 -18.26 -10.02 15.71
CA THR A 432 -17.98 -11.40 15.30
C THR A 432 -19.09 -12.33 15.77
N ALA A 433 -19.47 -13.26 14.90
CA ALA A 433 -20.46 -14.29 15.11
C ALA A 433 -19.84 -15.69 15.01
N GLU A 434 -20.37 -16.63 15.79
CA GLU A 434 -19.99 -18.05 15.66
C GLU A 434 -20.61 -18.74 14.44
N THR A 435 -21.72 -18.19 13.94
CA THR A 435 -22.45 -18.69 12.76
C THR A 435 -22.61 -17.60 11.71
N GLU A 436 -23.12 -17.95 10.54
CA GLU A 436 -23.38 -16.99 9.46
C GLU A 436 -24.58 -16.10 9.78
N PHE A 437 -24.39 -14.79 9.62
CA PHE A 437 -25.41 -13.74 9.71
C PHE A 437 -25.50 -12.98 8.39
N SER A 438 -26.63 -12.31 8.19
CA SER A 438 -26.76 -11.29 7.15
C SER A 438 -25.99 -10.03 7.53
N ALA A 439 -25.60 -9.26 6.51
CA ALA A 439 -25.00 -7.96 6.72
C ALA A 439 -25.90 -7.03 7.56
N ALA A 440 -27.22 -7.09 7.35
CA ALA A 440 -28.20 -6.30 8.09
C ALA A 440 -28.22 -6.63 9.59
N GLU A 441 -28.13 -7.91 9.95
CA GLU A 441 -28.08 -8.32 11.36
C GLU A 441 -26.78 -7.86 12.02
N LEU A 442 -25.63 -7.99 11.34
CA LEU A 442 -24.35 -7.52 11.87
C LEU A 442 -24.30 -5.99 12.02
N MET A 443 -24.89 -5.25 11.08
CA MET A 443 -25.04 -3.79 11.16
C MET A 443 -25.95 -3.38 12.32
N THR A 444 -27.07 -4.07 12.50
CA THR A 444 -28.00 -3.81 13.61
C THR A 444 -27.30 -4.02 14.95
N ALA A 445 -26.57 -5.14 15.08
CA ALA A 445 -25.77 -5.40 16.27
C ALA A 445 -24.73 -4.29 16.52
N LEU A 446 -24.00 -3.85 15.48
CA LEU A 446 -23.05 -2.74 15.61
C LEU A 446 -23.71 -1.48 16.20
N PHE A 447 -24.90 -1.11 15.72
CA PHE A 447 -25.63 0.04 16.24
C PHE A 447 -26.12 -0.15 17.68
N GLU A 448 -26.56 -1.36 18.06
CA GLU A 448 -26.91 -1.70 19.44
C GLU A 448 -25.70 -1.58 20.36
N PHE A 449 -24.53 -2.09 19.94
CA PHE A 449 -23.28 -1.97 20.67
C PHE A 449 -22.85 -0.51 20.83
N GLN A 450 -22.91 0.30 19.77
CA GLN A 450 -22.59 1.72 19.85
C GLN A 450 -23.52 2.47 20.81
N THR A 451 -24.83 2.18 20.75
CA THR A 451 -25.82 2.79 21.65
C THR A 451 -25.54 2.42 23.10
N ALA A 452 -25.19 1.15 23.37
CA ALA A 452 -24.88 0.66 24.70
C ALA A 452 -23.61 1.29 25.32
N LEU A 453 -22.67 1.77 24.50
CA LEU A 453 -21.46 2.45 24.97
C LEU A 453 -21.61 3.96 25.14
N GLN A 454 -22.64 4.55 24.52
CA GLN A 454 -22.97 5.98 24.64
C GLN A 454 -23.92 6.27 25.81
N ALA A 455 -24.78 5.32 26.16
CA ALA A 455 -25.63 5.34 27.36
C ALA A 455 -24.80 5.13 28.63
#